data_AF-A0A535CKE1-F1
#
_entry.id   AF-A0A535CKE1-F1
#
_cell.length_a   1.000
_cell.length_b   1.000
_cell.length_c   1.000
_cell.angle_alpha   90.00
_cell.angle_beta   90.00
_cell.angle_gamma   90.00
#
_symmetry.space_group_name_H-M   'P 1'
#
loop_
_entity.id
_entity.type
_entity.pdbx_description
1 polymer ?
#
loop_
_entity_poly.entity_id
_entity_poly.type
_entity_poly.pdbx_seq_one_letter_code
_entity_poly.pdbx_strand_id
1 'polypeptide(L)'
;QGAATKTVQLTGTAVRCSRACSGAQAPFTILLKDDGSPQTVPVAYQSGSVPDAFREGRHIIVTGHMVGDRFVANPDSLVTKCPSKYSGGGGGA
;
A
#
# COMPACT_ATOMS: atom_id res chain seq x y z
N GLN A 1 20.62 -15.04 -13.97
CA GLN A 1 19.48 -15.53 -13.18
C GLN A 1 18.85 -14.31 -12.53
N GLY A 2 17.61 -13.98 -12.92
CA GLY A 2 16.96 -12.72 -12.54
C GLY A 2 16.75 -12.66 -11.03
N ALA A 3 17.21 -11.56 -10.42
CA ALA A 3 16.95 -11.29 -9.01
C ALA A 3 15.43 -11.28 -8.79
N ALA A 4 14.92 -12.23 -8.03
CA ALA A 4 13.53 -12.21 -7.58
C ALA A 4 13.36 -10.99 -6.67
N THR A 5 12.82 -9.89 -7.21
CA THR A 5 12.29 -8.81 -6.38
C THR A 5 11.20 -9.40 -5.52
N LYS A 6 11.52 -9.68 -4.25
CA LYS A 6 10.55 -10.14 -3.27
C LYS A 6 9.55 -9.01 -3.05
N THR A 7 8.42 -9.10 -3.74
CA THR A 7 7.30 -8.21 -3.46
C THR A 7 6.66 -8.62 -2.15
N VAL A 8 6.41 -7.64 -1.31
CA VAL A 8 5.75 -7.78 -0.01
C VAL A 8 4.42 -7.06 -0.06
N GLN A 9 3.44 -7.61 0.65
CA GLN A 9 2.12 -7.02 0.76
C GLN A 9 2.05 -6.25 2.08
N LEU A 10 1.89 -4.93 1.98
CA LEU A 10 1.68 -4.06 3.12
C LEU A 10 0.19 -3.82 3.30
N THR A 11 -0.31 -4.13 4.49
CA THR A 11 -1.70 -3.94 4.88
C THR A 11 -1.77 -2.92 5.99
N GLY A 12 -2.67 -1.96 5.88
CA GLY A 12 -2.83 -0.96 6.93
C GLY A 12 -3.95 0.02 6.62
N THR A 13 -4.16 0.95 7.53
CA THR A 13 -5.16 2.00 7.36
C THR A 13 -4.52 3.19 6.67
N ALA A 14 -5.06 3.61 5.53
CA ALA A 14 -4.60 4.82 4.84
C ALA A 14 -5.00 6.05 5.65
N VAL A 15 -4.13 6.55 6.52
CA VAL A 15 -4.45 7.67 7.42
C VAL A 15 -4.25 9.02 6.77
N ARG A 16 -3.41 9.09 5.74
CA ARG A 16 -3.12 10.34 5.03
C ARG A 16 -2.64 10.06 3.62
N CYS A 17 -3.05 10.89 2.67
CA CYS A 17 -2.40 10.96 1.38
C CYS A 17 -1.77 12.33 1.11
N SER A 18 -0.67 12.35 0.34
CA SER A 18 0.04 13.57 -0.03
C SER A 18 -0.83 14.54 -0.85
N ARG A 19 -1.77 14.01 -1.65
CA ARG A 19 -2.78 14.75 -2.40
C ARG A 19 -4.11 14.00 -2.38
N ALA A 20 -5.18 14.55 -2.95
CA ALA A 20 -6.44 13.83 -3.13
C ALA A 20 -6.22 12.56 -3.97
N CYS A 21 -5.93 11.44 -3.31
CA CYS A 21 -5.45 10.23 -3.99
C CYS A 21 -6.58 9.41 -4.58
N SER A 22 -7.84 9.63 -4.18
CA SER A 22 -8.99 9.02 -4.85
C SER A 22 -9.00 9.43 -6.34
N GLY A 23 -8.84 8.46 -7.25
CA GLY A 23 -8.72 8.71 -8.69
C GLY A 23 -7.42 9.41 -9.12
N ALA A 24 -6.40 9.50 -8.25
CA ALA A 24 -5.13 10.14 -8.62
C ALA A 24 -4.21 9.20 -9.40
N GLN A 25 -3.46 9.78 -10.33
CA GLN A 25 -2.48 9.08 -11.18
C GLN A 25 -1.06 9.39 -10.73
N ALA A 26 -0.23 8.40 -10.44
CA ALA A 26 1.15 8.56 -9.94
C ALA A 26 1.96 9.69 -10.62
N PRO A 27 2.89 10.37 -9.90
CA PRO A 27 3.43 9.99 -8.59
C PRO A 27 2.68 10.59 -7.39
N PHE A 28 2.52 9.81 -6.32
CA PHE A 28 1.99 10.25 -5.04
C PHE A 28 2.54 9.41 -3.89
N THR A 29 2.29 9.82 -2.65
CA THR A 29 2.70 9.09 -1.45
C THR A 29 1.51 8.92 -0.51
N ILE A 30 1.27 7.70 -0.06
CA ILE A 30 0.24 7.35 0.92
C ILE A 30 0.93 7.01 2.23
N LEU A 31 0.44 7.53 3.36
CA LEU A 31 0.84 7.04 4.68
C LEU A 31 -0.14 5.95 5.10
N LEU A 32 0.37 4.72 5.20
CA LEU A 32 -0.34 3.63 5.85
C LEU A 32 0.04 3.60 7.33
N LYS A 33 -0.95 3.54 8.20
CA LYS A 33 -0.77 3.25 9.62
C LYS A 33 -1.03 1.77 9.86
N ASP A 34 -0.11 1.12 10.54
CA ASP A 34 -0.31 -0.25 11.01
C ASP A 34 -1.38 -0.29 12.12
N ASP A 35 -2.14 -1.38 12.21
CA ASP A 35 -3.18 -1.52 13.25
C ASP A 35 -2.56 -1.95 14.60
N GLY A 36 -1.49 -2.73 14.55
CA GLY A 36 -0.76 -3.20 15.73
C GLY A 36 0.27 -2.20 16.27
N SER A 37 0.58 -1.13 15.52
CA SER A 37 1.65 -0.20 15.84
C SER A 37 1.25 1.25 15.56
N PRO A 38 1.69 2.24 16.36
CA PRO A 38 1.47 3.65 16.06
C PRO A 38 2.33 4.17 14.89
N GLN A 39 3.17 3.31 14.31
CA GLN A 39 4.07 3.63 13.22
C GLN A 39 3.30 3.83 11.90
N THR A 40 3.74 4.80 11.10
CA THR A 40 3.21 5.05 9.76
C THR A 40 4.28 4.80 8.71
N VAL A 41 3.94 3.99 7.71
CA VAL A 41 4.83 3.64 6.60
C VAL A 41 4.50 4.53 5.39
N PRO A 42 5.45 5.34 4.89
CA PRO A 42 5.27 6.11 3.67
C PRO A 42 5.41 5.20 2.44
N VAL A 43 4.30 4.98 1.77
CA VAL A 43 4.19 4.20 0.54
C VAL A 43 4.30 5.13 -0.66
N ALA A 44 5.37 4.98 -1.43
CA ALA A 44 5.61 5.74 -2.65
C ALA A 44 5.07 5.01 -3.86
N TYR A 45 4.18 5.66 -4.58
CA TYR A 45 3.72 5.22 -5.90
C TYR A 45 4.44 6.00 -6.97
N GLN A 46 5.18 5.28 -7.82
CA GLN A 46 5.89 5.85 -8.97
C GLN A 46 5.03 5.81 -10.25
N SER A 47 4.23 4.75 -10.41
CA SER A 47 3.34 4.52 -11.55
C SER A 47 2.02 3.90 -11.10
N GLY A 48 0.99 3.98 -11.95
CA GLY A 48 -0.34 3.41 -11.71
C GLY A 48 -1.36 4.45 -11.25
N SER A 49 -2.60 3.98 -11.09
CA SER A 49 -3.72 4.82 -10.65
C SER A 49 -4.30 4.28 -9.34
N VAL A 50 -4.84 5.19 -8.54
CA VAL A 50 -5.60 4.81 -7.36
C VAL A 50 -7.05 4.55 -7.77
N PRO A 51 -7.64 3.40 -7.43
CA PRO A 51 -9.06 3.15 -7.66
C PRO A 51 -9.92 4.21 -6.95
N ASP A 52 -11.03 4.64 -7.55
CA ASP A 52 -12.01 5.52 -6.91
C ASP A 52 -12.56 4.98 -5.59
N ALA A 53 -12.51 3.66 -5.40
CA ALA A 53 -12.87 3.00 -4.14
C ALA A 53 -11.96 3.37 -2.95
N PHE A 54 -10.76 3.89 -3.22
CA PHE A 54 -9.82 4.34 -2.19
C PHE A 54 -10.32 5.59 -1.47
N ARG A 55 -10.29 5.52 -0.15
CA ARG A 55 -10.56 6.65 0.74
C ARG A 55 -9.60 6.63 1.91
N GLU A 56 -9.24 7.83 2.36
CA GLU A 56 -8.55 8.02 3.65
C GLU A 56 -9.44 7.47 4.79
N GLY A 57 -8.80 6.87 5.79
CA GLY A 57 -9.46 6.19 6.90
C GLY A 57 -9.91 4.75 6.61
N ARG A 58 -9.69 4.21 5.41
CA ARG A 58 -10.00 2.80 5.09
C ARG A 58 -8.77 1.90 5.18
N HIS A 59 -9.04 0.64 5.50
CA HIS A 59 -8.04 -0.42 5.42
C HIS A 59 -7.78 -0.75 3.95
N ILE A 60 -6.51 -0.66 3.57
CA ILE A 60 -6.05 -0.95 2.23
C ILE A 60 -4.91 -1.95 2.26
N ILE A 61 -4.70 -2.56 1.12
CA ILE A 61 -3.67 -3.53 0.84
C ILE A 61 -2.90 -2.99 -0.35
N VAL A 62 -1.58 -2.92 -0.23
CA VAL A 62 -0.69 -2.56 -1.33
C VAL A 62 0.40 -3.60 -1.43
N THR A 63 0.63 -4.08 -2.65
CA THR A 63 1.80 -4.92 -2.94
C THR A 63 2.88 -4.05 -3.55
N GLY A 64 4.09 -4.24 -3.07
CA GLY A 64 5.24 -3.45 -3.45
C GLY A 64 6.51 -4.12 -3.00
N HIS A 65 7.57 -3.37 -2.88
CA HIS A 65 8.84 -3.85 -2.33
C HIS A 65 9.47 -2.74 -1.50
N MET A 66 10.17 -3.11 -0.44
CA MET A 66 10.96 -2.14 0.33
C MET A 66 12.29 -1.88 -0.38
N VAL A 67 12.58 -0.61 -0.61
CA VAL A 67 13.85 -0.12 -1.14
C VAL A 67 14.48 0.75 -0.06
N GLY A 68 15.39 0.17 0.73
CA GLY A 68 15.92 0.80 1.93
C GLY A 68 14.79 1.08 2.92
N ASP A 69 14.63 2.34 3.33
CA ASP A 69 13.60 2.80 4.26
C ASP A 69 12.26 3.21 3.59
N ARG A 70 12.14 3.05 2.27
CA ARG A 70 10.95 3.47 1.53
C ARG A 70 10.22 2.27 0.94
N PHE A 71 8.91 2.19 1.19
CA PHE A 71 8.07 1.20 0.54
C PHE A 71 7.68 1.70 -0.86
N VAL A 72 8.12 1.01 -1.91
CA VAL A 72 7.77 1.33 -3.30
C VAL A 72 6.63 0.41 -3.71
N ALA A 73 5.45 0.98 -3.92
CA ALA A 73 4.29 0.24 -4.37
C ALA A 73 4.39 -0.10 -5.87
N ASN A 74 3.90 -1.27 -6.23
CA ASN A 74 3.76 -1.65 -7.62
C ASN A 74 2.56 -0.90 -8.25
N PRO A 75 2.64 -0.59 -9.56
CA PRO A 75 1.52 0.00 -10.28
C PRO A 75 0.29 -0.91 -10.20
N ASP A 76 -0.88 -0.28 -10.02
CA ASP A 76 -2.20 -0.94 -9.99
C ASP A 76 -2.34 -2.03 -8.91
N SER A 77 -1.44 -2.05 -7.93
CA SER A 77 -1.48 -3.01 -6.83
C SER A 77 -2.31 -2.56 -5.63
N LEU A 78 -2.88 -1.36 -5.67
CA LEU A 78 -3.70 -0.85 -4.57
C LEU A 78 -5.04 -1.56 -4.55
N VAL A 79 -5.33 -2.26 -3.47
CA VAL A 79 -6.62 -2.92 -3.23
C VAL A 79 -7.24 -2.37 -1.96
N THR A 80 -8.49 -1.97 -2.03
CA THR A 80 -9.26 -1.54 -0.85
C THR A 80 -9.92 -2.75 -0.22
N LYS A 81 -9.68 -3.00 1.07
CA LYS A 81 -10.26 -4.17 1.74
C LYS A 81 -11.71 -3.84 2.15
N CYS A 82 -12.67 -4.59 1.59
CA CYS A 82 -13.98 -4.73 2.20
C CYS A 82 -13.90 -5.79 3.31
N PRO A 83 -14.59 -5.62 4.46
CA PRO A 83 -14.35 -6.40 5.67
C PRO A 83 -14.66 -7.91 5.57
N SER A 84 -15.20 -8.42 4.46
CA SER A 84 -15.75 -9.79 4.41
C SER A 84 -14.81 -10.89 3.91
N LYS A 85 -13.65 -10.59 3.31
CA LYS A 85 -12.75 -11.64 2.78
C LYS A 85 -11.30 -11.16 2.79
N TYR A 86 -10.49 -11.57 3.76
CA TYR A 86 -9.04 -11.88 3.58
C TYR A 86 -8.54 -12.44 4.91
N SER A 87 -8.79 -13.74 5.09
CA SER A 87 -7.91 -14.65 5.81
C SER A 87 -6.99 -15.24 4.73
N GLY A 88 -5.67 -15.09 4.88
CA GLY A 88 -4.71 -15.80 4.02
C GLY A 88 -3.44 -15.04 3.66
N GLY A 89 -2.33 -15.46 4.27
CA GLY A 89 -0.94 -15.42 3.76
C GLY A 89 -0.17 -14.11 3.97
N GLY A 90 1.02 -14.04 4.59
CA GLY A 90 1.94 -15.05 5.09
C GLY A 90 3.40 -14.57 4.94
N GLY A 91 4.20 -14.70 6.01
CA GLY A 91 5.67 -14.84 5.99
C GLY A 91 6.52 -13.56 6.01
N GLY A 92 7.55 -13.40 6.86
CA GLY A 92 8.21 -14.44 7.63
C GLY A 92 9.09 -13.93 8.78
N ALA A 93 9.46 -14.93 9.58
CA ALA A 93 10.37 -14.93 10.70
C ALA A 93 11.83 -14.74 10.29
#